data_AF-A0A7V4LRT2-F1
#
_entry.id   AF-A0A7V4LRT2-F1
#
_cell.length_a   1.000
_cell.length_b   1.000
_cell.length_c   1.000
_cell.angle_alpha   90.00
_cell.angle_beta   90.00
_cell.angle_gamma   90.00
#
_symmetry.space_group_name_H-M   'P 1'
#
loop_
_entity.id
_entity.type
_entity.pdbx_description
1 polymer ?
#
loop_
_entity_poly.entity_id
_entity_poly.type
_entity_poly.pdbx_seq_one_letter_code
_entity_poly.pdbx_strand_id
1 'polypeptide(L)'
;MTRCHDDLSAGQAGRLLLVQERTSANTPAVTYTRGRDLSGSLDGAGGIGGLLARSHGYNGGNWTSHNFYHADGNGNVTALANSAGALQASYRYDPYGRYLAG
;
A
#
# COMPACT_ATOMS: atom_id res chain seq x y z
N MET A 1 -21.31 -4.61 -5.13
CA MET A 1 -21.04 -5.48 -3.96
C MET A 1 -19.61 -5.99 -4.10
N THR A 2 -18.66 -5.20 -3.60
CA THR A 2 -17.21 -5.43 -3.77
C THR A 2 -16.81 -6.66 -2.96
N ARG A 3 -16.44 -7.76 -3.61
CA ARG A 3 -15.91 -8.95 -2.94
C ARG A 3 -14.41 -8.74 -2.71
N CYS A 4 -14.04 -8.66 -1.44
CA CYS A 4 -12.67 -8.82 -0.96
C CYS A 4 -12.21 -10.22 -1.39
N HIS A 5 -11.15 -10.33 -2.21
CA HIS A 5 -10.46 -11.60 -2.39
C HIS A 5 -9.46 -11.70 -1.24
N ASP A 6 -9.85 -12.46 -0.22
CA ASP A 6 -9.05 -12.73 0.98
C ASP A 6 -8.17 -13.97 0.75
N ASP A 7 -7.06 -13.80 0.00
CA ASP A 7 -6.07 -14.87 -0.14
C ASP A 7 -5.07 -14.82 1.03
N LEU A 8 -5.36 -15.63 2.03
CA LEU A 8 -4.55 -15.91 3.23
C LEU A 8 -3.27 -16.69 2.85
N SER A 9 -2.14 -16.01 2.71
CA SER A 9 -0.82 -16.67 2.66
C SER A 9 0.31 -15.76 3.17
N ALA A 10 0.28 -15.47 4.46
CA ALA A 10 1.49 -15.19 5.22
C ALA A 10 1.23 -15.58 6.67
N GLY A 11 1.99 -16.55 7.17
CA GLY A 11 1.82 -17.10 8.50
C GLY A 11 1.93 -16.03 9.59
N GLN A 12 1.26 -16.34 10.70
CA GLN A 12 1.18 -15.62 11.98
C GLN A 12 0.00 -14.64 12.10
N ALA A 13 -1.10 -15.18 12.63
CA ALA A 13 -2.22 -14.53 13.31
C ALA A 13 -2.38 -13.00 13.10
N GLY A 14 -3.23 -12.57 12.17
CA GLY A 14 -3.44 -11.14 11.95
C GLY A 14 -4.56 -10.84 10.95
N ARG A 15 -5.18 -9.69 11.14
CA ARG A 15 -6.20 -9.00 10.34
C ARG A 15 -6.04 -9.15 8.82
N LEU A 16 -7.17 -9.13 8.08
CA LEU A 16 -7.17 -9.16 6.61
C LEU A 16 -6.48 -7.92 6.02
N LEU A 17 -5.53 -8.15 5.10
CA LEU A 17 -4.82 -7.09 4.37
C LEU A 17 -5.27 -7.05 2.92
N LEU A 18 -5.72 -5.88 2.46
CA LEU A 18 -6.04 -5.67 1.05
C LEU A 18 -4.77 -5.79 0.21
N VAL A 19 -4.72 -6.80 -0.66
CA VAL A 19 -3.62 -7.04 -1.62
C VAL A 19 -3.99 -6.59 -3.03
N GLN A 20 -5.28 -6.62 -3.38
CA GLN A 20 -5.74 -6.31 -4.73
C GLN A 20 -7.21 -5.88 -4.77
N GLU A 21 -7.48 -4.86 -5.58
CA GLU A 21 -8.83 -4.47 -5.99
C GLU A 21 -9.11 -5.03 -7.39
N ARG A 22 -10.33 -5.52 -7.61
CA ARG A 22 -10.76 -6.11 -8.89
C ARG A 22 -12.08 -5.50 -9.34
N THR A 23 -12.27 -5.40 -10.65
CA THR A 23 -13.52 -4.92 -11.27
C THR A 23 -14.64 -5.96 -11.13
N SER A 24 -15.87 -5.60 -11.52
CA SER A 24 -17.00 -6.55 -11.58
C SER A 24 -16.77 -7.72 -12.54
N ALA A 25 -15.96 -7.54 -13.58
CA ALA A 25 -15.52 -8.59 -14.50
C ALA A 25 -14.35 -9.42 -13.96
N ASN A 26 -13.99 -9.23 -12.67
CA ASN A 26 -12.85 -9.86 -12.03
C ASN A 26 -11.51 -9.52 -12.71
N THR A 27 -11.36 -8.33 -13.31
CA THR A 27 -10.07 -7.85 -13.84
C THR A 27 -9.32 -7.11 -12.73
N PRO A 28 -8.01 -7.31 -12.54
CA PRO A 28 -7.21 -6.50 -11.62
C PRO A 28 -7.34 -5.01 -11.93
N ALA A 29 -7.71 -4.20 -10.95
CA ALA A 29 -7.75 -2.75 -11.08
C ALA A 29 -6.52 -2.12 -10.43
N VAL A 30 -6.15 -2.60 -9.24
CA VAL A 30 -5.04 -2.11 -8.44
C VAL A 30 -4.44 -3.26 -7.65
N THR A 31 -3.10 -3.34 -7.59
CA THR A 31 -2.39 -4.27 -6.69
C THR A 31 -1.49 -3.49 -5.74
N TYR A 32 -1.44 -3.94 -4.49
CA TYR A 32 -0.66 -3.35 -3.41
C TYR A 32 0.46 -4.31 -3.00
N THR A 33 1.70 -3.86 -3.13
CA THR A 33 2.87 -4.61 -2.67
C THR A 33 3.10 -4.31 -1.21
N ARG A 34 3.25 -5.38 -0.40
CA ARG A 34 3.51 -5.25 1.03
C ARG A 34 4.86 -5.87 1.44
N GLY A 35 5.53 -5.25 2.40
CA GLY A 35 6.76 -5.70 3.05
C GLY A 35 6.53 -5.96 4.54
N ARG A 36 7.56 -6.49 5.21
CA ARG A 36 7.57 -6.64 6.67
C ARG A 36 7.70 -5.26 7.33
N ASP A 37 6.85 -4.98 8.30
CA ASP A 37 6.89 -3.77 9.12
C ASP A 37 8.03 -3.76 10.14
N LEU A 38 8.16 -2.65 10.88
CA LEU A 38 9.17 -2.47 11.93
C LEU A 38 9.04 -3.48 13.10
N SER A 39 7.92 -4.18 13.21
CA SER A 39 7.75 -5.28 14.16
C SER A 39 8.20 -6.64 13.60
N GLY A 40 8.66 -6.67 12.35
CA GLY A 40 9.10 -7.88 11.65
C GLY A 40 7.96 -8.75 11.11
N SER A 41 6.71 -8.29 11.24
CA SER A 41 5.50 -8.98 10.76
C SER A 41 4.91 -8.26 9.55
N LEU A 42 3.88 -8.81 8.90
CA LEU A 42 3.18 -8.07 7.84
C LEU A 42 2.04 -7.17 8.37
N ASP A 43 1.68 -7.31 9.66
CA ASP A 43 0.53 -6.67 10.31
C ASP A 43 0.81 -6.13 11.73
N GLY A 44 2.05 -6.15 12.19
CA GLY A 44 2.40 -5.77 13.56
C GLY A 44 2.57 -4.27 13.80
N ALA A 45 2.56 -3.93 15.08
CA ALA A 45 2.16 -2.64 15.62
C ALA A 45 3.07 -1.47 15.21
N GLY A 46 2.58 -0.55 14.37
CA GLY A 46 3.17 0.79 14.35
C GLY A 46 2.89 1.72 13.16
N GLY A 47 2.38 1.24 12.02
CA GLY A 47 2.08 2.15 10.91
C GLY A 47 1.65 1.44 9.64
N ILE A 48 1.61 2.18 8.52
CA ILE A 48 1.47 1.64 7.15
C ILE A 48 2.79 0.91 6.74
N GLY A 49 3.49 0.32 7.71
CA GLY A 49 4.85 -0.21 7.65
C GLY A 49 5.04 -1.43 6.75
N GLY A 50 4.01 -1.85 6.03
CA GLY A 50 4.13 -2.81 4.95
C GLY A 50 3.90 -2.22 3.57
N LEU A 51 3.18 -1.11 3.37
CA LEU A 51 2.78 -0.71 2.02
C LEU A 51 3.97 -0.16 1.24
N LEU A 52 4.54 -0.94 0.32
CA LEU A 52 5.74 -0.59 -0.42
C LEU A 52 5.40 0.10 -1.74
N ALA A 53 4.41 -0.44 -2.45
CA ALA A 53 4.07 0.04 -3.79
C ALA A 53 2.61 -0.21 -4.14
N ARG A 54 2.13 0.56 -5.12
CA ARG A 54 0.84 0.41 -5.77
C ARG A 54 1.02 0.38 -7.27
N SER A 55 0.48 -0.66 -7.91
CA SER A 55 0.43 -0.78 -9.36
C SER A 55 -1.00 -0.64 -9.85
N HIS A 56 -1.21 0.12 -10.93
CA HIS A 56 -2.52 0.34 -11.55
C HIS A 56 -2.39 0.53 -13.07
N GLY A 57 -3.53 0.63 -13.76
CA GLY A 57 -3.55 0.65 -15.23
C GLY A 57 -3.26 -0.73 -15.83
N TYR A 58 -3.95 -1.76 -15.33
CA TYR A 58 -3.81 -3.11 -15.84
C TYR A 58 -4.32 -3.20 -17.28
N ASN A 59 -3.49 -3.70 -18.19
CA ASN A 59 -3.85 -3.99 -19.56
C ASN A 59 -3.15 -5.27 -20.02
N GLY A 60 -3.95 -6.30 -20.36
CA GLY A 60 -3.44 -7.52 -21.01
C GLY A 60 -2.35 -8.28 -20.25
N GLY A 61 -2.34 -8.24 -18.92
CA GLY A 61 -1.29 -8.88 -18.10
C GLY A 61 -0.22 -7.93 -17.57
N ASN A 62 -0.15 -6.70 -18.10
CA ASN A 62 0.87 -5.73 -17.72
C ASN A 62 0.28 -4.55 -16.94
N TRP A 63 1.09 -3.97 -16.05
CA TRP A 63 0.77 -2.73 -15.33
C TRP A 63 1.48 -1.55 -16.00
N THR A 64 0.78 -0.44 -16.21
CA THR A 64 1.39 0.76 -16.84
C THR A 64 1.89 1.79 -15.84
N SER A 65 1.39 1.75 -14.61
CA SER A 65 1.67 2.78 -13.61
C SER A 65 2.08 2.15 -12.29
N HIS A 66 3.23 2.59 -11.77
CA HIS A 66 3.80 2.12 -10.51
C HIS A 66 4.12 3.33 -9.62
N ASN A 67 3.59 3.29 -8.39
CA ASN A 67 3.88 4.27 -7.37
C ASN A 67 4.49 3.60 -6.14
N PHE A 68 5.41 4.30 -5.49
CA PHE A 68 6.21 3.83 -4.36
C PHE A 68 5.94 4.72 -3.15
N TYR A 69 5.62 4.08 -2.03
CA TYR A 69 5.36 4.77 -0.78
C TYR A 69 6.67 4.96 -0.02
N HIS A 70 6.86 6.16 0.51
CA HIS A 70 7.98 6.48 1.40
C HIS A 70 7.45 6.78 2.79
N ALA A 71 8.14 6.27 3.80
CA ALA A 71 7.76 6.45 5.19
C ALA A 71 8.86 7.15 6.00
N ASP A 72 8.46 7.80 7.10
CA ASP A 72 9.40 8.28 8.12
C ASP A 72 9.95 7.14 8.99
N GLY A 73 10.88 7.46 9.90
CA GLY A 73 11.47 6.47 10.83
C GLY A 73 10.47 5.81 11.79
N ASN A 74 9.25 6.32 11.88
CA ASN A 74 8.16 5.75 12.69
C ASN A 74 7.20 4.90 11.85
N GLY A 75 7.36 4.83 10.52
CA GLY A 75 6.52 4.03 9.62
C GLY A 75 5.26 4.74 9.10
N ASN A 76 5.16 6.07 9.25
CA ASN A 76 4.07 6.84 8.64
C ASN A 76 4.42 7.16 7.18
N VAL A 77 3.47 6.96 6.25
CA VAL A 77 3.69 7.31 4.82
C VAL A 77 3.74 8.82 4.67
N THR A 78 4.88 9.36 4.27
CA THR A 78 5.11 10.80 4.08
C THR A 78 5.12 11.21 2.62
N ALA A 79 5.28 10.27 1.69
CA ALA A 79 5.26 10.57 0.26
C ALA A 79 4.84 9.38 -0.61
N LEU A 80 4.36 9.71 -1.80
CA LEU A 80 4.09 8.80 -2.89
C LEU A 80 4.84 9.30 -4.13
N ALA A 81 5.71 8.50 -4.72
CA ALA A 81 6.46 8.83 -5.93
C ALA A 81 6.14 7.84 -7.06
N ASN A 82 6.23 8.27 -8.32
CA ASN A 82 6.09 7.37 -9.45
C ASN A 82 7.43 6.69 -9.82
N SER A 83 7.42 5.82 -10.84
CA SER A 83 8.63 5.14 -11.33
C SER A 83 9.73 6.05 -11.89
N ALA A 84 9.41 7.28 -12.25
CA ALA A 84 10.40 8.30 -12.64
C ALA A 84 10.96 9.06 -11.43
N GLY A 85 10.56 8.72 -10.20
CA GLY A 85 10.93 9.44 -8.98
C GLY A 85 10.18 10.76 -8.79
N ALA A 86 9.18 11.06 -9.62
CA ALA A 86 8.41 12.28 -9.48
C ALA A 86 7.35 12.13 -8.37
N LEU A 87 7.33 13.10 -7.45
CA LEU A 87 6.39 13.14 -6.34
C LEU A 87 4.95 13.27 -6.85
N GLN A 88 4.09 12.32 -6.46
CA GLN A 88 2.66 12.29 -6.77
C GLN A 88 1.82 12.83 -5.62
N ALA A 89 2.28 12.64 -4.37
CA ALA A 89 1.65 13.20 -3.19
C ALA A 89 2.68 13.31 -2.05
N SER A 90 2.53 14.33 -1.22
CA SER A 90 3.24 14.48 0.06
C SER A 90 2.24 14.51 1.20
N TYR A 91 2.58 13.86 2.30
CA TYR A 91 1.77 13.81 3.50
C TYR A 91 2.58 14.33 4.68
N ARG A 92 2.05 15.34 5.35
CA ARG A 92 2.66 15.91 6.56
C ARG A 92 1.80 15.56 7.76
N TYR A 93 2.46 15.23 8.87
CA TYR A 93 1.80 14.90 10.14
C TYR A 93 2.28 15.85 11.24
N ASP A 94 1.42 16.09 12.22
CA ASP A 94 1.79 16.74 13.47
C ASP A 94 2.51 15.75 14.42
N PRO A 95 3.07 16.23 15.55
CA PRO A 95 3.76 15.35 16.52
C PRO A 95 2.88 14.27 17.15
N TYR A 96 1.55 14.37 17.02
CA TYR A 96 0.58 13.38 17.49
C TYR A 96 0.09 12.46 16.37
N GLY A 97 0.68 12.54 15.17
CA GLY A 97 0.34 11.70 14.02
C GLY A 97 -0.89 12.16 13.25
N ARG A 98 -1.41 13.37 13.49
CA ARG A 98 -2.56 13.89 12.72
C ARG A 98 -2.10 14.44 11.38
N TYR A 99 -2.81 14.10 10.32
CA TYR A 99 -2.58 14.65 8.98
C TYR A 99 -2.78 16.17 8.96
N LEU A 100 -1.83 16.90 8.37
CA LEU A 100 -1.79 18.37 8.31
C LEU A 100 -2.09 18.96 6.92
N ALA A 101 -2.48 18.11 5.96
CA ALA A 101 -2.54 18.45 4.53
C ALA A 101 -1.15 18.68 3.90
N GLY A 102 -1.06 18.35 2.61
CA GLY A 102 0.13 18.49 1.76
C GLY A 102 -0.22 19.23 0.49
#